data_AF-A0A523GUG3-F1
#
_entry.id   AF-A0A523GUG3-F1
#
_cell.length_a   1.000
_cell.length_b   1.000
_cell.length_c   1.000
_cell.angle_alpha   90.00
_cell.angle_beta   90.00
_cell.angle_gamma   90.00
#
_symmetry.space_group_name_H-M   'P 1'
#
loop_
_entity.id
_entity.type
_entity.pdbx_description
1 polymer ?
#
loop_
_entity_poly.entity_id
_entity_poly.type
_entity_poly.pdbx_seq_one_letter_code
_entity_poly.pdbx_strand_id
1 'polypeptide(L)'
;MNLNMGGQRFEDVKIPLIWGKRAILEDNTGLISIILLDGTKAVLEVLGNEPAPNIQYEVIEDGFKVINNGQELYSFDKERRVIKGLSQKLPECEIQSGGIRIGSNILSRKKATGFGVGVAVYEQRIVMGNSLPEGLARLVV
;
A
#
# COMPACT_ATOMS: atom_id res chain seq x y z
N MET A 1 -9.70 -8.65 8.16
CA MET A 1 -9.98 -7.54 9.10
C MET A 1 -10.87 -6.55 8.40
N ASN A 2 -11.96 -6.09 9.03
CA ASN A 2 -12.78 -5.02 8.46
C ASN A 2 -12.19 -3.67 8.87
N LEU A 3 -11.93 -2.79 7.92
CA LEU A 3 -11.31 -1.50 8.10
C LEU A 3 -12.19 -0.43 7.45
N ASN A 4 -12.61 0.57 8.22
CA ASN A 4 -13.34 1.72 7.67
C ASN A 4 -12.38 2.90 7.54
N MET A 5 -12.31 3.52 6.35
CA MET A 5 -11.46 4.67 6.08
C MET A 5 -12.15 5.66 5.13
N GLY A 6 -12.28 6.93 5.54
CA GLY A 6 -12.75 7.99 4.65
C GLY A 6 -14.12 7.76 4.02
N GLY A 7 -15.07 7.22 4.77
CA GLY A 7 -16.40 6.84 4.28
C GLY A 7 -16.45 5.56 3.43
N GLN A 8 -15.29 4.96 3.15
CA GLN A 8 -15.19 3.67 2.48
C GLN A 8 -14.97 2.54 3.48
N ARG A 9 -15.57 1.38 3.18
CA ARG A 9 -15.46 0.17 3.99
C ARG A 9 -14.66 -0.86 3.23
N PHE A 10 -13.55 -1.30 3.82
CA PHE A 10 -12.71 -2.37 3.34
C PHE A 10 -13.00 -3.61 4.19
N GLU A 11 -13.54 -4.64 3.55
CA GLU A 11 -13.91 -5.88 4.23
C GLU A 11 -12.81 -6.92 4.07
N ASP A 12 -12.62 -7.76 5.09
CA ASP A 12 -11.74 -8.94 5.04
C ASP A 12 -10.29 -8.67 4.60
N VAL A 13 -9.73 -7.50 4.94
CA VAL A 13 -8.34 -7.13 4.67
C VAL A 13 -7.38 -8.13 5.32
N LYS A 14 -6.45 -8.68 4.53
CA LYS A 14 -5.60 -9.79 4.98
C LYS A 14 -4.37 -9.32 5.76
N ILE A 15 -3.59 -8.35 5.27
CA ILE A 15 -2.43 -7.76 5.97
C ILE A 15 -2.19 -6.34 5.44
N PRO A 16 -2.16 -5.29 6.29
CA PRO A 16 -1.70 -3.96 5.87
C PRO A 16 -0.17 -3.95 5.75
N LEU A 17 0.32 -3.71 4.53
CA LEU A 17 1.73 -3.42 4.27
C LEU A 17 1.93 -1.91 4.28
N ILE A 18 2.83 -1.41 5.13
CA ILE A 18 3.26 -0.02 5.08
C ILE A 18 4.46 0.07 4.16
N TRP A 19 4.36 0.85 3.08
CA TRP A 19 5.42 1.07 2.11
C TRP A 19 5.74 2.56 2.03
N GLY A 20 6.87 2.94 2.61
CA GLY A 20 7.21 4.32 2.93
C GLY A 20 6.15 4.93 3.84
N LYS A 21 5.40 5.89 3.31
CA LYS A 21 4.28 6.53 3.99
C LYS A 21 2.91 6.03 3.51
N ARG A 22 2.85 4.91 2.78
CA ARG A 22 1.61 4.38 2.21
C ARG A 22 1.17 3.12 2.91
N ALA A 23 -0.10 3.00 3.23
CA ALA A 23 -0.71 1.71 3.53
C ALA A 23 -1.16 1.05 2.23
N ILE A 24 -0.77 -0.20 2.05
CA ILE A 24 -1.20 -1.07 0.97
C ILE A 24 -2.06 -2.15 1.60
N LEU A 25 -3.30 -2.22 1.13
CA LEU A 25 -4.33 -3.12 1.62
C LEU A 25 -4.73 -4.06 0.49
N GLU A 26 -5.00 -5.31 0.83
CA GLU A 26 -5.58 -6.29 -0.09
C GLU A 26 -6.83 -6.89 0.55
N ASP A 27 -7.92 -6.91 -0.20
CA ASP A 27 -9.19 -7.52 0.21
C ASP A 27 -9.23 -9.04 -0.03
N ASN A 28 -10.38 -9.66 0.25
CA ASN A 28 -10.57 -11.10 0.07
C ASN A 28 -10.60 -11.53 -1.41
N THR A 29 -10.95 -10.63 -2.33
CA THR A 29 -10.97 -10.84 -3.79
C THR A 29 -9.60 -10.64 -4.45
N GLY A 30 -8.62 -10.09 -3.71
CA GLY A 30 -7.26 -9.84 -4.18
C GLY A 30 -7.07 -8.44 -4.78
N LEU A 31 -8.07 -7.56 -4.69
CA LEU A 31 -7.94 -6.19 -5.14
C LEU A 31 -7.10 -5.38 -4.15
N ILE A 32 -6.27 -4.48 -4.69
CA ILE A 32 -5.30 -3.69 -3.93
C ILE A 32 -5.81 -2.26 -3.80
N SER A 33 -5.70 -1.72 -2.59
CA SER A 33 -5.89 -0.29 -2.34
C SER A 33 -4.64 0.30 -1.69
N ILE A 34 -4.28 1.52 -2.07
CA ILE A 34 -3.09 2.22 -1.61
C ILE A 34 -3.49 3.59 -1.07
N ILE A 35 -3.01 3.90 0.13
CA ILE A 35 -3.43 5.08 0.88
C ILE A 35 -2.18 5.79 1.40
N LEU A 36 -1.98 7.04 1.00
CA LEU A 36 -0.95 7.90 1.57
C LEU A 36 -1.35 8.33 2.99
N LEU A 37 -0.48 8.07 3.95
CA LEU A 37 -0.64 8.41 5.36
C LEU A 37 0.18 9.64 5.79
N ASP A 38 0.66 10.41 4.81
CA ASP A 38 1.46 11.61 5.04
C ASP A 38 0.58 12.84 5.28
N GLY A 39 0.98 13.73 6.20
CA GLY A 39 0.28 14.98 6.48
C GLY A 39 -0.90 14.86 7.46
N THR A 40 -1.84 15.80 7.39
CA THR A 40 -2.97 15.94 8.33
C THR A 40 -4.18 15.05 8.01
N LYS A 41 -4.28 14.55 6.77
CA LYS A 41 -5.36 13.66 6.32
C LYS A 41 -4.77 12.59 5.40
N ALA A 42 -5.23 11.35 5.58
CA ALA A 42 -4.90 10.28 4.64
C ALA A 42 -5.58 10.51 3.29
N VAL A 43 -4.88 10.14 2.21
CA VAL A 43 -5.35 10.30 0.83
C VAL A 43 -5.39 8.92 0.17
N LEU A 44 -6.56 8.54 -0.34
CA LEU A 44 -6.72 7.32 -1.14
C LEU A 44 -6.07 7.56 -2.52
N GLU A 45 -5.07 6.76 -2.87
CA GLU A 45 -4.34 6.86 -4.15
C GLU A 45 -4.76 5.76 -5.13
N VAL A 46 -5.04 4.56 -4.62
CA VAL A 46 -5.54 3.42 -5.42
C VAL A 46 -6.72 2.80 -4.71
N LEU A 47 -7.79 2.55 -5.45
CA LEU A 47 -8.98 1.86 -4.99
C LEU A 47 -9.26 0.67 -5.91
N GLY A 48 -9.12 -0.54 -5.36
CA GLY A 48 -9.49 -1.76 -6.06
C GLY A 48 -8.73 -1.96 -7.38
N ASN A 49 -7.40 -1.83 -7.35
CA ASN A 49 -6.48 -1.85 -8.49
C ASN A 49 -6.60 -0.69 -9.50
N GLU A 50 -7.50 0.26 -9.28
CA GLU A 50 -7.69 1.41 -10.16
C GLU A 50 -7.27 2.72 -9.46
N PRO A 51 -6.88 3.77 -10.21
CA PRO A 51 -6.59 5.08 -9.64
C PRO A 51 -7.79 5.61 -8.86
N ALA A 52 -7.54 6.16 -7.67
CA ALA A 52 -8.61 6.74 -6.87
C ALA A 52 -9.18 8.02 -7.54
N PRO A 53 -10.43 8.41 -7.24
CA PRO A 53 -10.97 9.68 -7.71
C PRO A 53 -10.12 10.86 -7.22
N ASN A 54 -9.92 11.85 -8.08
CA ASN A 54 -9.22 13.12 -7.77
C ASN A 54 -7.72 13.02 -7.47
N ILE A 55 -7.05 11.94 -7.87
CA ILE A 55 -5.58 11.92 -7.91
C ILE A 55 -5.05 12.26 -9.31
N GLN A 56 -3.81 12.74 -9.37
CA GLN A 56 -3.10 12.89 -10.64
C GLN A 56 -2.39 11.57 -10.96
N TYR A 57 -2.61 11.07 -12.17
CA TYR A 57 -2.00 9.84 -12.65
C TYR A 57 -1.76 9.87 -14.16
N GLU A 58 -0.86 9.00 -14.62
CA GLU A 58 -0.59 8.74 -16.03
C GLU A 58 -0.76 7.25 -16.30
N VAL A 59 -1.51 6.89 -17.34
CA VAL A 59 -1.67 5.48 -17.76
C VAL A 59 -0.39 5.02 -18.47
N ILE A 60 0.05 3.81 -18.14
CA ILE A 60 1.17 3.11 -18.79
C ILE A 60 0.71 1.73 -19.23
N GLU A 61 1.53 1.02 -20.01
CA GLU A 61 1.18 -0.27 -20.63
C GLU A 61 0.55 -1.27 -19.64
N ASP A 62 1.19 -1.48 -18.48
CA ASP A 62 0.77 -2.49 -17.49
C ASP A 62 0.01 -1.89 -16.28
N GLY A 63 -0.34 -0.60 -16.31
CA GLY A 63 -1.01 0.05 -15.19
C GLY A 63 -0.95 1.57 -15.22
N PHE A 64 -0.51 2.19 -14.13
CA PHE A 64 -0.44 3.65 -14.04
C PHE A 64 0.66 4.15 -13.10
N LYS A 65 1.08 5.40 -13.31
CA LYS A 65 1.94 6.15 -12.40
C LYS A 65 1.11 7.13 -11.59
N VAL A 66 1.36 7.22 -10.29
CA VAL A 66 0.79 8.27 -9.44
C VAL A 66 1.73 9.46 -9.42
N ILE A 67 1.17 10.64 -9.66
CA ILE A 67 1.89 11.91 -9.77
C ILE A 67 1.40 12.83 -8.65
N ASN A 68 2.30 13.61 -8.07
CA ASN A 68 1.93 14.68 -7.15
C ASN A 68 2.84 15.89 -7.37
N ASN A 69 2.25 17.06 -7.57
CA ASN A 69 2.97 18.32 -7.83
C ASN A 69 4.00 18.18 -8.98
N GLY A 70 3.65 17.44 -10.04
CA GLY A 70 4.53 17.20 -11.19
C GLY A 70 5.64 16.17 -10.97
N GLN A 71 5.71 15.55 -9.80
CA GLN A 71 6.68 14.49 -9.50
C GLN A 71 6.02 13.11 -9.60
N GLU A 72 6.62 12.22 -10.39
CA GLU A 72 6.22 10.81 -10.43
C GLU A 72 6.62 10.12 -9.12
N LEU A 73 5.65 9.63 -8.35
CA LEU A 73 5.89 9.03 -7.03
C LEU A 73 6.23 7.54 -7.15
N TYR A 74 5.32 6.80 -7.76
CA TYR A 74 5.43 5.36 -7.98
C TYR A 74 4.59 4.93 -9.17
N SER A 75 4.89 3.75 -9.71
CA SER A 75 4.02 3.04 -10.65
C SER A 75 3.36 1.85 -9.97
N PHE A 76 2.12 1.56 -10.38
CA PHE A 76 1.40 0.36 -10.00
C PHE A 76 1.05 -0.43 -11.27
N ASP A 77 1.60 -1.63 -11.36
CA ASP A 77 1.24 -2.64 -12.35
C ASP A 77 0.11 -3.49 -11.75
N LYS A 78 -1.07 -3.41 -12.37
CA LYS A 78 -2.28 -4.03 -11.84
C LYS A 78 -2.37 -5.53 -12.11
N GLU A 79 -1.78 -5.99 -13.20
CA GLU A 79 -1.79 -7.39 -13.61
C GLU A 79 -0.81 -8.20 -12.76
N ARG A 80 0.41 -7.68 -12.59
CA ARG A 80 1.47 -8.31 -11.79
C ARG A 80 1.40 -7.93 -10.32
N ARG A 81 0.58 -6.93 -9.97
CA ARG A 81 0.39 -6.44 -8.60
C ARG A 81 1.70 -5.91 -8.00
N VAL A 82 2.43 -5.17 -8.84
CA VAL A 82 3.76 -4.62 -8.51
C VAL A 82 3.67 -3.13 -8.27
N ILE A 83 4.25 -2.67 -7.17
CA ILE A 83 4.38 -1.28 -6.78
C ILE A 83 5.87 -0.93 -6.82
N LYS A 84 6.24 0.04 -7.66
CA LYS A 84 7.63 0.44 -7.87
C LYS A 84 7.81 1.93 -7.59
N GLY A 85 8.73 2.27 -6.68
CA GLY A 85 9.11 3.65 -6.42
C GLY A 85 9.81 4.27 -7.63
N LEU A 86 9.41 5.48 -8.01
CA LEU A 86 10.01 6.21 -9.14
C LEU A 86 10.89 7.36 -8.62
N SER A 87 10.37 8.15 -7.68
CA SER A 87 11.14 9.22 -7.02
C SER A 87 11.54 8.90 -5.58
N GLN A 88 10.87 7.95 -4.94
CA GLN A 88 11.20 7.50 -3.59
C GLN A 88 12.14 6.29 -3.70
N LYS A 89 13.22 6.24 -2.90
CA LYS A 89 14.16 5.10 -2.87
C LYS A 89 13.57 3.90 -2.14
N LEU A 90 12.30 3.60 -2.42
CA LEU A 90 11.59 2.47 -1.86
C LEU A 90 11.80 1.25 -2.75
N PRO A 91 12.07 0.08 -2.16
CA PRO A 91 12.21 -1.15 -2.94
C PRO A 91 10.88 -1.50 -3.60
N GLU A 92 10.97 -2.13 -4.77
CA GLU A 92 9.82 -2.71 -5.44
C GLU A 92 9.10 -3.70 -4.53
N CYS A 93 7.77 -3.65 -4.53
CA CYS A 93 6.91 -4.55 -3.79
C CYS A 93 5.97 -5.28 -4.73
N GLU A 94 5.83 -6.59 -4.59
CA GLU A 94 4.90 -7.42 -5.35
C GLU A 94 4.00 -8.20 -4.39
N ILE A 95 2.68 -8.09 -4.58
CA ILE A 95 1.69 -8.79 -3.75
C ILE A 95 1.28 -10.09 -4.43
N GLN A 96 1.75 -11.22 -3.90
CA GLN A 96 1.50 -12.55 -4.42
C GLN A 96 0.44 -13.28 -3.58
N SER A 97 -0.12 -14.35 -4.15
CA SER A 97 -1.08 -15.22 -3.45
C SER A 97 -0.50 -15.85 -2.18
N GLY A 98 0.79 -16.22 -2.20
CA GLY A 98 1.48 -16.88 -1.08
C GLY A 98 2.23 -15.95 -0.12
N GLY A 99 2.42 -14.67 -0.49
CA GLY A 99 3.34 -13.79 0.22
C GLY A 99 3.44 -12.39 -0.39
N ILE A 100 4.31 -11.58 0.19
CA ILE A 100 4.69 -10.26 -0.33
C ILE A 100 6.19 -10.31 -0.62
N ARG A 101 6.58 -10.01 -1.86
CA ARG A 101 7.99 -9.85 -2.24
C ARG A 101 8.38 -8.37 -2.13
N ILE A 102 9.47 -8.06 -1.44
CA ILE A 102 10.02 -6.71 -1.29
C ILE A 102 11.48 -6.75 -1.73
N GLY A 103 11.78 -6.20 -2.91
CA GLY A 103 13.08 -6.39 -3.56
C GLY A 103 13.38 -7.88 -3.76
N SER A 104 14.42 -8.37 -3.09
CA SER A 104 14.82 -9.79 -3.09
C SER A 104 14.24 -10.61 -1.92
N ASN A 105 13.52 -9.99 -0.99
CA ASN A 105 12.96 -10.68 0.18
C ASN A 105 11.54 -11.17 -0.09
N ILE A 106 11.18 -12.37 0.39
CA ILE A 106 9.81 -12.90 0.32
C ILE A 106 9.28 -13.12 1.73
N LEU A 107 8.18 -12.45 2.06
CA LEU A 107 7.45 -12.59 3.31
C LEU A 107 6.23 -13.48 3.09
N SER A 108 6.23 -14.68 3.66
CA SER A 108 5.07 -15.57 3.58
C SER A 108 3.94 -15.09 4.48
N ARG A 109 2.71 -15.09 3.97
CA ARG A 109 1.49 -14.75 4.73
C ARG A 109 1.27 -15.64 5.96
N LYS A 110 1.82 -16.86 5.98
CA LYS A 110 1.66 -17.82 7.09
C LYS A 110 2.43 -17.43 8.36
N LYS A 111 3.35 -16.46 8.31
CA LYS A 111 4.18 -16.05 9.46
C LYS A 111 3.70 -14.77 10.16
N ALA A 112 2.70 -14.07 9.63
CA ALA A 112 2.17 -12.82 10.20
C ALA A 112 0.89 -13.09 11.02
N THR A 113 1.01 -13.81 12.14
CA THR A 113 -0.08 -14.01 13.10
C THR A 113 0.24 -13.28 14.41
N GLY A 114 -0.42 -12.15 14.64
CA GLY A 114 -0.38 -11.40 15.89
C GLY A 114 -1.23 -10.12 15.82
N PHE A 115 -1.76 -9.68 16.96
CA PHE A 115 -2.47 -8.41 17.09
C PHE A 115 -1.48 -7.24 16.87
N GLY A 116 -1.73 -6.39 15.86
CA GLY A 116 -0.91 -5.19 15.59
C GLY A 116 0.33 -5.40 14.70
N VAL A 117 0.45 -6.53 14.00
CA VAL A 117 1.67 -6.87 13.24
C VAL A 117 1.55 -6.42 11.78
N GLY A 118 1.94 -5.17 11.49
CA GLY A 118 2.18 -4.71 10.13
C GLY A 118 3.59 -5.05 9.65
N VAL A 119 3.78 -5.17 8.33
CA VAL A 119 5.11 -5.09 7.70
C VAL A 119 5.30 -3.64 7.29
N ALA A 120 6.40 -3.01 7.72
CA ALA A 120 6.74 -1.66 7.31
C ALA A 120 8.04 -1.65 6.52
N VAL A 121 7.99 -1.07 5.33
CA VAL A 121 9.09 -0.95 4.37
C VAL A 121 9.48 0.51 4.30
N TYR A 122 10.71 0.80 4.66
CA TYR A 122 11.33 2.12 4.55
C TYR A 122 12.47 2.05 3.54
N GLU A 123 12.99 3.20 3.13
CA GLU A 123 14.08 3.27 2.13
C GLU A 123 15.30 2.41 2.49
N GLN A 124 15.59 2.25 3.79
CA GLN A 124 16.80 1.56 4.27
C GLN A 124 16.53 0.28 5.06
N ARG A 125 15.26 -0.06 5.36
CA ARG A 125 14.95 -1.19 6.26
C ARG A 125 13.54 -1.74 6.08
N ILE A 126 13.37 -3.02 6.41
CA ILE A 126 12.07 -3.69 6.56
C ILE A 126 11.89 -4.02 8.05
N VAL A 127 10.74 -3.66 8.62
CA VAL A 127 10.39 -3.89 10.03
C VAL A 127 9.14 -4.76 10.10
N MET A 128 9.18 -5.79 10.96
CA MET A 128 8.03 -6.64 11.26
C MET A 128 7.54 -6.37 12.69
N GLY A 129 6.22 -6.33 12.89
CA GLY A 129 5.65 -6.12 14.23
C GLY A 129 5.73 -4.69 14.74
N ASN A 130 5.86 -3.72 13.83
CA ASN A 130 5.81 -2.32 14.20
C ASN A 130 4.37 -1.90 14.53
N SER A 131 4.21 -0.97 15.47
CA SER A 131 2.93 -0.32 15.71
C SER A 131 2.38 0.27 14.41
N LEU A 132 1.05 0.26 14.24
CA LEU A 132 0.41 0.94 13.13
C LEU A 132 0.91 2.40 13.08
N PRO A 133 1.29 2.93 11.90
CA PRO A 133 1.75 4.30 11.78
C PRO A 133 0.77 5.28 12.41
N GLU A 134 1.27 6.35 13.00
CA GLU A 134 0.43 7.33 13.67
C GLU A 134 -0.63 7.93 12.72
N GLY A 135 -0.32 8.08 11.43
CA GLY A 135 -1.27 8.48 10.40
C GLY A 135 -2.43 7.51 10.18
N LEU A 136 -2.25 6.22 10.49
CA LEU A 136 -3.31 5.19 10.53
C LEU A 136 -4.09 5.25 11.86
N ALA A 137 -3.42 5.55 12.98
CA ALA A 137 -4.07 5.71 14.29
C ALA A 137 -4.88 7.01 14.42
N ARG A 138 -4.48 8.06 13.69
CA ARG A 138 -5.16 9.37 13.60
C ARG A 138 -6.32 9.39 12.62
N LEU A 139 -6.68 8.25 12.03
CA LEU A 139 -7.88 8.09 11.21
C LEU A 139 -9.13 8.13 12.10
N VAL A 140 -9.47 9.33 12.57
CA VAL A 140 -10.77 9.65 13.13
C VAL A 140 -11.43 10.60 12.14
N VAL A 141 -12.59 10.20 11.63
CA VAL A 141 -13.61 11.14 11.16
C VAL A 141 -14.79 10.97 12.09
#